data_AF-A0A519SAQ6-F1
#
_entry.id   AF-A0A519SAQ6-F1
#
_cell.length_a   1.000
_cell.length_b   1.000
_cell.length_c   1.000
_cell.angle_alpha   90.00
_cell.angle_beta   90.00
_cell.angle_gamma   90.00
#
_symmetry.space_group_name_H-M   'P 1'
#
loop_
_entity.id
_entity.type
_entity.pdbx_description
1 polymer ?
#
loop_
_entity_poly.entity_id
_entity_poly.type
_entity_poly.pdbx_seq_one_letter_code
_entity_poly.pdbx_strand_id
1 'polypeptide(L)'
;MAKQIKAIKCPHCGSIGKTEIKADHFKCNSCNTEYFLDNDDININHNINYNSPTPFSGSPGVKKLGLIVGAVVIAFILFTLAIPLLFSSRKSVNRNEYVRPEFSWYSSDVSAYANKDGQPIVVILGVKRYSGNDNGNETGEYISFYNLLSDKELKTQKTGTFSLSNANDFKLKQFSNGDFYGIANKAKVYKIDKENLLASNVTQSLFKDHAKLASGIANAEFAYDSYGEAFNVMSNEGTSVFFFPLVNKIYTQDEVYAEQRKLEVALPNEVLQTRFEFSHKSDDYPEEKIQLFKYTKRDTKGEPDDDVILEWQQSSSTNEKRITFGTNIMRSYVDLTPGRLYFNPKVLYSDAGYVIITSNKTAAESAPTNIQCIDAKDGKLIFTYPFPTNQNFDECIKYKDGFVVSTYNLLLAIGMDGKLIKEFKIK
;
A
#
# COMPACT_ATOMS: atom_id res chain seq x y z
N MET A 1 -34.55 -17.61 -35.97
CA MET A 1 -33.49 -16.84 -35.28
C MET A 1 -34.02 -15.44 -35.00
N ALA A 2 -34.20 -15.07 -33.72
CA ALA A 2 -34.76 -13.78 -33.34
C ALA A 2 -33.71 -12.67 -33.48
N LYS A 3 -33.99 -11.65 -34.30
CA LYS A 3 -33.14 -10.45 -34.41
C LYS A 3 -33.42 -9.56 -33.20
N GLN A 4 -32.44 -9.37 -32.32
CA GLN A 4 -32.52 -8.40 -31.22
C GLN A 4 -31.94 -7.06 -31.68
N ILE A 5 -32.72 -5.98 -31.56
CA ILE A 5 -32.24 -4.61 -31.76
C ILE A 5 -31.51 -4.20 -30.47
N LYS A 6 -30.21 -3.93 -30.56
CA LYS A 6 -29.41 -3.42 -29.44
C LYS A 6 -29.45 -1.89 -29.43
N ALA A 7 -29.84 -1.30 -28.30
CA ALA A 7 -29.77 0.14 -28.10
C ALA A 7 -28.32 0.59 -27.90
N ILE A 8 -27.95 1.72 -28.51
CA ILE A 8 -26.64 2.36 -28.33
C ILE A 8 -26.65 3.10 -26.98
N LYS A 9 -25.83 2.64 -26.03
CA LYS A 9 -25.71 3.23 -24.68
C LYS A 9 -24.61 4.30 -24.65
N CYS A 10 -24.79 5.31 -23.80
CA CYS A 10 -23.74 6.27 -23.47
C CYS A 10 -22.56 5.54 -22.80
N PRO A 11 -21.32 5.72 -23.29
CA PRO A 11 -20.15 5.05 -22.71
C PRO A 11 -19.79 5.55 -21.30
N HIS A 12 -20.24 6.75 -20.94
CA HIS A 12 -19.91 7.37 -19.65
C HIS A 12 -20.86 6.98 -18.51
N CYS A 13 -22.18 6.88 -18.79
CA CYS A 13 -23.19 6.64 -17.74
C CYS A 13 -24.16 5.48 -18.03
N GLY A 14 -24.03 4.79 -19.17
CA GLY A 14 -24.90 3.66 -19.55
C GLY A 14 -26.32 4.03 -19.97
N SER A 15 -26.71 5.31 -19.95
CA SER A 15 -28.03 5.79 -20.39
C SER A 15 -28.28 5.53 -21.88
N ILE A 16 -29.52 5.18 -22.23
CA ILE A 16 -29.99 5.02 -23.62
C ILE A 16 -30.59 6.30 -24.21
N GLY A 17 -30.84 7.31 -23.37
CA GLY A 17 -31.40 8.60 -23.79
C GLY A 17 -30.34 9.47 -24.44
N LYS A 18 -30.50 9.76 -25.74
CA LYS A 18 -29.54 10.53 -26.54
C LYS A 18 -30.24 11.40 -27.58
N THR A 19 -29.57 12.48 -27.97
CA THR A 19 -29.92 13.31 -29.11
C THR A 19 -28.79 13.28 -30.13
N GLU A 20 -29.11 13.01 -31.39
CA GLU A 20 -28.14 13.07 -32.49
C GLU A 20 -27.90 14.55 -32.85
N ILE A 21 -26.64 14.97 -32.81
CA ILE A 21 -26.24 16.38 -33.04
C ILE A 21 -25.68 16.59 -34.45
N LYS A 22 -25.10 15.53 -35.03
CA LYS A 22 -24.69 15.40 -36.43
C LYS A 22 -24.52 13.90 -36.72
N ALA A 23 -24.39 13.54 -38.00
CA ALA A 23 -24.22 12.15 -38.40
C ALA A 23 -23.16 11.42 -37.53
N ASP A 24 -23.57 10.27 -37.00
CA ASP A 24 -22.77 9.40 -36.13
C ASP A 24 -22.29 10.02 -34.81
N HIS A 25 -22.76 11.22 -34.44
CA HIS A 25 -22.43 11.88 -33.17
C HIS A 25 -23.68 12.11 -32.32
N PHE A 26 -23.58 11.69 -31.06
CA PHE A 26 -24.67 11.69 -30.10
C PHE A 26 -24.27 12.45 -28.84
N LYS A 27 -25.24 13.16 -28.27
CA LYS A 27 -25.16 13.75 -26.93
C LYS A 27 -26.06 13.00 -25.98
N CYS A 28 -25.54 12.59 -24.83
CA CYS A 28 -26.33 11.91 -23.80
C CYS A 28 -27.23 12.89 -23.06
N ASN A 29 -28.51 12.59 -22.94
CA ASN A 29 -29.49 13.44 -22.26
C ASN A 29 -29.35 13.40 -20.73
N SER A 30 -28.65 12.41 -20.18
CA SER A 30 -28.51 12.20 -18.73
C SER A 30 -27.23 12.79 -18.13
N CYS A 31 -26.12 12.77 -18.87
CA CYS A 31 -24.83 13.28 -18.39
C CYS A 31 -24.17 14.30 -19.33
N ASN A 32 -24.83 14.69 -20.42
CA ASN A 32 -24.33 15.63 -21.43
C ASN A 32 -23.04 15.23 -22.15
N THR A 33 -22.52 14.02 -21.94
CA THR A 33 -21.37 13.49 -22.70
C THR A 33 -21.70 13.37 -24.18
N GLU A 34 -20.84 13.93 -25.02
CA GLU A 34 -20.86 13.77 -26.47
C GLU A 34 -19.95 12.60 -26.87
N TYR A 35 -20.42 11.75 -27.78
CA TYR A 35 -19.71 10.56 -28.24
C TYR A 35 -20.09 10.27 -29.70
N PHE A 36 -19.23 9.60 -30.44
CA PHE A 36 -19.46 9.29 -31.84
C PHE A 36 -19.15 7.83 -32.15
N LEU A 37 -19.73 7.32 -33.25
CA LEU A 37 -19.39 6.02 -33.80
C LEU A 37 -18.24 6.24 -34.78
N ASP A 38 -17.06 5.76 -34.40
CA ASP A 38 -15.93 5.70 -35.33
C ASP A 38 -16.06 4.44 -36.18
N ASN A 39 -15.82 4.56 -37.48
CA ASN A 39 -15.90 3.46 -38.43
C ASN A 39 -14.55 3.33 -39.12
N ASP A 40 -13.62 2.64 -38.46
CA ASP A 40 -12.21 2.47 -38.90
C ASP A 40 -12.03 1.46 -40.06
N ASP A 41 -13.00 1.34 -40.96
CA ASP A 41 -12.87 0.58 -42.22
C ASP A 41 -12.70 1.53 -43.42
N ILE A 42 -11.51 2.10 -43.59
CA ILE A 42 -11.13 2.80 -44.82
C ILE A 42 -10.50 1.79 -45.79
N ASN A 43 -11.28 1.30 -46.75
CA ASN A 43 -10.73 0.68 -47.96
C ASN A 43 -10.29 1.79 -48.93
N ILE A 44 -8.99 2.08 -48.98
CA ILE A 44 -8.40 3.01 -49.95
C ILE A 44 -8.36 2.31 -51.31
N ASN A 45 -9.27 2.69 -52.22
CA ASN A 45 -9.17 2.31 -53.62
C ASN A 45 -8.47 3.44 -54.39
N HIS A 46 -7.22 3.21 -54.78
CA HIS A 46 -6.38 4.16 -55.50
C HIS A 46 -6.84 4.24 -56.97
N ASN A 47 -7.38 5.38 -57.42
CA ASN A 47 -7.57 5.65 -58.84
C ASN A 47 -6.95 7.02 -59.18
N ILE A 48 -5.82 6.98 -59.88
CA ILE A 48 -5.08 8.17 -60.32
C ILE A 48 -5.51 8.45 -61.76
N ASN A 49 -6.29 9.51 -61.96
CA ASN A 49 -6.52 10.12 -63.27
C ASN A 49 -5.90 11.51 -63.30
N TYR A 50 -4.83 11.66 -64.09
CA TYR A 50 -4.27 12.96 -64.43
C TYR A 50 -5.13 13.61 -65.51
N ASN A 51 -5.88 14.64 -65.15
CA ASN A 51 -6.44 15.58 -66.12
C ASN A 51 -6.16 17.01 -65.65
N SER A 52 -5.24 17.65 -66.38
CA SER A 52 -4.93 19.08 -66.27
C SER A 52 -6.13 19.93 -66.73
N PRO A 53 -6.60 20.91 -65.95
CA PRO A 53 -7.55 21.90 -66.45
C PRO A 53 -6.81 23.05 -67.15
N THR A 54 -7.30 23.37 -68.34
CA THR A 54 -7.01 24.55 -69.14
C THR A 54 -7.47 25.85 -68.44
N PRO A 55 -6.81 27.00 -68.69
CA PRO A 55 -7.19 28.27 -68.07
C PRO A 55 -8.33 28.96 -68.84
N PHE A 56 -9.34 29.41 -68.10
CA PHE A 56 -10.42 30.26 -68.62
C PHE A 56 -10.00 31.75 -68.60
N SER A 57 -10.40 32.47 -69.65
CA SER A 57 -10.13 33.89 -69.88
C SER A 57 -11.44 34.72 -69.79
N GLY A 58 -11.31 35.99 -69.38
CA GLY A 58 -12.32 37.06 -69.48
C GLY A 58 -13.27 37.18 -68.27
N SER A 59 -13.63 38.35 -67.72
CA SER A 59 -13.59 39.72 -68.23
C SER A 59 -13.61 40.77 -67.08
N PRO A 60 -13.40 42.06 -67.36
CA PRO A 60 -12.89 43.07 -66.44
C PRO A 60 -13.99 43.97 -65.85
N GLY A 61 -13.96 44.22 -64.53
CA GLY A 61 -14.94 45.16 -63.98
C GLY A 61 -14.94 45.46 -62.48
N VAL A 62 -13.89 45.18 -61.69
CA VAL A 62 -13.88 45.59 -60.26
C VAL A 62 -12.47 45.95 -59.78
N LYS A 63 -11.79 46.86 -60.48
CA LYS A 63 -10.34 47.11 -60.28
C LYS A 63 -9.95 48.13 -59.18
N LYS A 64 -10.86 48.66 -58.35
CA LYS A 64 -10.47 49.65 -57.32
C LYS A 64 -11.02 49.50 -55.90
N LEU A 65 -11.97 48.59 -55.66
CA LEU A 65 -12.47 48.32 -54.29
C LEU A 65 -11.87 47.02 -53.68
N GLY A 66 -11.52 46.04 -54.50
CA GLY A 66 -10.87 44.79 -54.05
C GLY A 66 -9.41 44.96 -53.64
N LEU A 67 -8.74 46.05 -54.04
CA LEU A 67 -7.32 46.28 -53.74
C LEU A 67 -7.12 46.84 -52.33
N ILE A 68 -8.09 47.59 -51.80
CA ILE A 68 -8.07 48.13 -50.43
C ILE A 68 -8.51 47.05 -49.42
N VAL A 69 -9.60 46.32 -49.72
CA VAL A 69 -10.06 45.21 -48.87
C VAL A 69 -9.06 44.05 -48.91
N GLY A 70 -8.47 43.75 -50.07
CA GLY A 70 -7.41 42.76 -50.21
C GLY A 70 -6.13 43.14 -49.45
N ALA A 71 -5.72 44.41 -49.47
CA ALA A 71 -4.56 44.87 -48.70
C ALA A 71 -4.78 44.82 -47.18
N VAL A 72 -5.99 45.16 -46.70
CA VAL A 72 -6.33 45.08 -45.27
C VAL A 72 -6.45 43.62 -44.81
N VAL A 73 -7.04 42.74 -45.61
CA VAL A 73 -7.14 41.30 -45.29
C VAL A 73 -5.77 40.62 -45.33
N ILE A 74 -4.91 40.93 -46.30
CA ILE A 74 -3.54 40.41 -46.37
C ILE A 74 -2.69 40.95 -45.22
N ALA A 75 -2.82 42.24 -44.86
CA ALA A 75 -2.14 42.81 -43.70
C ALA A 75 -2.63 42.17 -42.39
N PHE A 76 -3.93 41.88 -42.24
CA PHE A 76 -4.50 41.23 -41.06
C PHE A 76 -4.12 39.74 -40.97
N ILE A 77 -4.02 39.04 -42.10
CA ILE A 77 -3.50 37.66 -42.19
C ILE A 77 -2.00 37.63 -41.86
N LEU A 78 -1.21 38.59 -42.35
CA LEU A 78 0.21 38.70 -41.98
C LEU A 78 0.40 39.09 -40.51
N PHE A 79 -0.43 39.96 -39.94
CA PHE A 79 -0.37 40.32 -38.52
C PHE A 79 -0.80 39.18 -37.59
N THR A 80 -1.78 38.35 -38.00
CA THR A 80 -2.27 37.22 -37.18
C THR A 80 -1.47 35.93 -37.35
N LEU A 81 -0.87 35.66 -38.53
CA LEU A 81 -0.08 34.45 -38.77
C LEU A 81 1.44 34.66 -38.66
N ALA A 82 1.99 35.85 -38.96
CA ALA A 82 3.44 36.06 -38.94
C ALA A 82 3.99 36.58 -37.60
N ILE A 83 3.17 37.25 -36.77
CA ILE A 83 3.60 37.75 -35.45
C ILE A 83 3.81 36.62 -34.42
N PRO A 84 2.99 35.55 -34.38
CA PRO A 84 3.29 34.38 -33.53
C PRO A 84 4.59 33.67 -33.94
N LEU A 85 5.07 33.83 -35.18
CA LEU A 85 6.33 33.26 -35.66
C LEU A 85 7.55 34.10 -35.24
N LEU A 86 7.38 35.41 -35.02
CA LEU A 86 8.44 36.30 -34.52
C LEU A 86 8.50 36.36 -32.98
N PHE A 87 7.40 36.04 -32.29
CA PHE A 87 7.33 35.90 -30.82
C PHE A 87 7.17 34.46 -30.34
N SER A 88 7.34 33.47 -31.22
CA SER A 88 7.74 32.14 -30.80
C SER A 88 9.15 32.28 -30.29
N SER A 89 9.30 32.57 -28.99
CA SER A 89 10.44 32.04 -28.29
C SER A 89 10.41 30.56 -28.64
N ARG A 90 11.34 30.09 -29.47
CA ARG A 90 11.72 28.68 -29.42
C ARG A 90 11.91 28.47 -27.94
N LYS A 91 10.99 27.75 -27.29
CA LYS A 91 11.36 27.07 -26.06
C LYS A 91 12.55 26.28 -26.54
N SER A 92 13.75 26.74 -26.20
CA SER A 92 14.89 25.87 -26.20
C SER A 92 14.37 24.75 -25.33
N VAL A 93 14.00 23.63 -25.95
CA VAL A 93 13.93 22.36 -25.25
C VAL A 93 15.33 22.29 -24.69
N ASN A 94 15.46 22.64 -23.41
CA ASN A 94 16.65 22.35 -22.66
C ASN A 94 16.71 20.84 -22.75
N ARG A 95 17.51 20.34 -23.69
CA ARG A 95 17.70 18.92 -23.96
C ARG A 95 18.56 18.27 -22.85
N ASN A 96 18.54 18.91 -21.67
CA ASN A 96 19.22 18.60 -20.42
C ASN A 96 18.28 18.85 -19.23
N GLU A 97 16.96 18.99 -19.43
CA GLU A 97 16.03 18.75 -18.34
C GLU A 97 16.02 17.24 -18.13
N TYR A 98 16.74 16.77 -17.11
CA TYR A 98 16.74 15.37 -16.70
C TYR A 98 15.30 15.03 -16.29
N VAL A 99 14.52 14.55 -17.24
CA VAL A 99 13.20 13.97 -16.98
C VAL A 99 13.49 12.75 -16.13
N ARG A 100 13.14 12.82 -14.83
CA ARG A 100 13.27 11.68 -13.92
C ARG A 100 12.61 10.48 -14.61
N PRO A 101 13.36 9.40 -14.86
CA PRO A 101 12.84 8.30 -15.63
C PRO A 101 11.64 7.69 -14.90
N GLU A 102 10.55 7.52 -15.63
CA GLU A 102 9.30 7.01 -15.09
C GLU A 102 9.52 5.55 -14.68
N PHE A 103 9.28 5.25 -13.40
CA PHE A 103 9.42 3.92 -12.84
C PHE A 103 8.15 3.49 -12.14
N SER A 104 7.97 2.18 -12.03
CA SER A 104 6.98 1.55 -11.17
C SER A 104 7.67 0.60 -10.19
N TRP A 105 7.10 0.43 -9.02
CA TRP A 105 7.50 -0.64 -8.11
C TRP A 105 7.00 -1.99 -8.62
N TYR A 106 7.90 -2.96 -8.64
CA TYR A 106 7.64 -4.35 -8.97
C TYR A 106 8.09 -5.18 -7.79
N SER A 107 7.24 -6.07 -7.27
CA SER A 107 7.48 -6.85 -6.05
C SER A 107 8.16 -6.03 -4.95
N SER A 108 7.37 -5.42 -4.09
CA SER A 108 7.87 -4.57 -3.02
C SER A 108 7.13 -4.86 -1.73
N ASP A 109 7.82 -4.61 -0.63
CA ASP A 109 7.17 -4.43 0.65
C ASP A 109 7.23 -2.97 1.08
N VAL A 110 6.23 -2.57 1.84
CA VAL A 110 6.06 -1.22 2.34
C VAL A 110 5.72 -1.23 3.80
N SER A 111 6.39 -0.36 4.53
CA SER A 111 6.03 -0.04 5.90
C SER A 111 6.28 1.44 6.17
N ALA A 112 5.90 1.91 7.35
CA ALA A 112 6.09 3.30 7.78
C ALA A 112 6.62 3.37 9.21
N TYR A 113 7.27 4.48 9.55
CA TYR A 113 7.62 4.81 10.93
C TYR A 113 7.50 6.32 11.18
N ALA A 114 7.37 6.71 12.45
CA ALA A 114 7.50 8.11 12.85
C ALA A 114 8.98 8.44 13.11
N ASN A 115 9.50 9.47 12.45
CA ASN A 115 10.86 9.96 12.74
C ASN A 115 10.92 10.70 14.09
N LYS A 116 12.10 11.17 14.48
CA LYS A 116 12.30 11.93 15.74
C LYS A 116 11.43 13.19 15.87
N ASP A 117 11.07 13.81 14.75
CA ASP A 117 10.19 14.98 14.71
C ASP A 117 8.71 14.59 14.71
N GLY A 118 8.41 13.28 14.82
CA GLY A 118 7.08 12.70 14.78
C GLY A 118 6.42 12.74 13.41
N GLN A 119 7.18 12.96 12.33
CA GLN A 119 6.67 12.92 10.96
C GLN A 119 6.62 11.48 10.42
N PRO A 120 5.58 11.11 9.67
CA PRO A 120 5.47 9.78 9.08
C PRO A 120 6.36 9.65 7.85
N ILE A 121 7.27 8.67 7.90
CA ILE A 121 8.17 8.30 6.80
C ILE A 121 7.74 6.95 6.25
N VAL A 122 7.53 6.86 4.94
CA VAL A 122 7.28 5.61 4.22
C VAL A 122 8.61 5.02 3.79
N VAL A 123 8.78 3.72 4.00
CA VAL A 123 9.92 2.94 3.50
C VAL A 123 9.40 1.92 2.51
N ILE A 124 9.99 1.90 1.33
CA ILE A 124 9.68 0.92 0.28
C ILE A 124 10.95 0.16 -0.02
N LEU A 125 10.91 -1.17 0.09
CA LEU A 125 11.98 -2.08 -0.31
C LEU A 125 11.44 -2.99 -1.41
N GLY A 126 12.06 -2.96 -2.59
CA GLY A 126 11.59 -3.75 -3.73
C GLY A 126 12.33 -3.44 -5.02
N VAL A 127 11.75 -3.85 -6.15
CA VAL A 127 12.34 -3.55 -7.45
C VAL A 127 11.74 -2.27 -8.02
N LYS A 128 12.58 -1.29 -8.38
CA LYS A 128 12.14 -0.20 -9.27
C LYS A 128 12.39 -0.64 -10.71
N ARG A 129 11.31 -0.74 -11.50
CA ARG A 129 11.39 -1.00 -12.95
C ARG A 129 11.23 0.31 -13.69
N TYR A 130 12.28 0.71 -14.39
CA TYR A 130 12.27 1.92 -15.19
C TYR A 130 11.75 1.62 -16.60
N SER A 131 10.95 2.55 -17.13
CA SER A 131 10.45 2.52 -18.49
C SER A 131 11.35 3.34 -19.44
N GLY A 132 11.39 2.94 -20.71
CA GLY A 132 12.22 3.57 -21.74
C GLY A 132 13.53 2.83 -22.04
N ASN A 133 13.98 2.90 -23.30
CA ASN A 133 15.14 2.14 -23.81
C ASN A 133 16.47 2.50 -23.13
N ASP A 134 16.62 3.74 -22.66
CA ASP A 134 17.89 4.23 -22.11
C ASP A 134 18.06 3.95 -20.61
N ASN A 135 16.96 3.64 -19.89
CA ASN A 135 16.94 3.53 -18.42
C ASN A 135 16.80 2.08 -17.93
N GLY A 136 16.77 1.09 -18.82
CA GLY A 136 16.67 -0.33 -18.46
C GLY A 136 17.76 -0.77 -17.47
N ASN A 137 18.96 -0.21 -17.60
CA ASN A 137 20.11 -0.46 -16.71
C ASN A 137 19.92 0.12 -15.29
N GLU A 138 19.02 1.09 -15.11
CA GLU A 138 18.67 1.63 -13.80
C GLU A 138 17.74 0.69 -13.02
N THR A 139 17.07 -0.25 -13.69
CA THR A 139 16.25 -1.27 -13.01
C THR A 139 17.10 -2.07 -12.02
N GLY A 140 16.53 -2.34 -10.85
CA GLY A 140 17.24 -3.03 -9.77
C GLY A 140 16.45 -3.06 -8.49
N GLU A 141 17.07 -3.62 -7.46
CA GLU A 141 16.56 -3.61 -6.10
C GLU A 141 16.89 -2.26 -5.47
N TYR A 142 15.92 -1.64 -4.81
CA TYR A 142 16.05 -0.35 -4.16
C TYR A 142 15.38 -0.37 -2.80
N ILE A 143 15.92 0.45 -1.91
CA ILE A 143 15.18 1.00 -0.78
C ILE A 143 14.93 2.50 -1.03
N SER A 144 13.74 2.98 -0.71
CA SER A 144 13.39 4.39 -0.84
C SER A 144 12.59 4.88 0.35
N PHE A 145 12.86 6.13 0.73
CA PHE A 145 12.27 6.81 1.87
C PHE A 145 11.48 8.01 1.37
N TYR A 146 10.22 8.11 1.77
CA TYR A 146 9.34 9.21 1.40
C TYR A 146 8.78 9.88 2.66
N ASN A 147 8.66 11.20 2.63
CA ASN A 147 7.81 11.88 3.60
C ASN A 147 6.36 11.71 3.15
N LEU A 148 5.54 11.01 3.93
CA LEU A 148 4.18 10.65 3.54
C LEU A 148 3.33 11.89 3.26
N LEU A 149 3.39 12.90 4.15
CA LEU A 149 2.52 14.08 4.10
C LEU A 149 2.78 14.95 2.86
N SER A 150 4.06 15.14 2.51
CA SER A 150 4.47 15.94 1.36
C SER A 150 4.59 15.16 0.05
N ASP A 151 4.48 13.83 0.10
CA ASP A 151 4.71 12.93 -1.05
C ASP A 151 6.10 13.11 -1.69
N LYS A 152 7.08 13.56 -0.89
CA LYS A 152 8.43 13.86 -1.35
C LYS A 152 9.35 12.68 -1.07
N GLU A 153 10.02 12.16 -2.10
CA GLU A 153 11.15 11.24 -1.95
C GLU A 153 12.29 11.95 -1.24
N LEU A 154 12.67 11.44 -0.08
CA LEU A 154 13.75 11.98 0.74
C LEU A 154 15.10 11.39 0.33
N LYS A 155 15.12 10.08 0.09
CA LYS A 155 16.33 9.35 -0.30
C LYS A 155 15.99 8.03 -0.99
N THR A 156 16.82 7.62 -1.94
CA THR A 156 16.75 6.32 -2.61
C THR A 156 18.15 5.73 -2.67
N GLN A 157 18.27 4.43 -2.44
CA GLN A 157 19.53 3.70 -2.48
C GLN A 157 19.33 2.42 -3.27
N LYS A 158 20.17 2.17 -4.28
CA LYS A 158 20.22 0.89 -4.97
C LYS A 158 20.85 -0.15 -4.04
N THR A 159 20.15 -1.26 -3.80
CA THR A 159 20.56 -2.31 -2.87
C THR A 159 21.00 -3.59 -3.58
N GLY A 160 20.69 -3.72 -4.87
CA GLY A 160 21.07 -4.86 -5.68
C GLY A 160 20.60 -4.79 -7.13
N THR A 161 20.83 -5.88 -7.84
CA THR A 161 20.42 -6.08 -9.24
C THR A 161 19.12 -6.86 -9.29
N PHE A 162 18.36 -6.68 -10.37
CA PHE A 162 17.10 -7.38 -10.58
C PHE A 162 17.25 -8.45 -11.66
N SER A 163 16.62 -9.61 -11.45
CA SER A 163 16.41 -10.63 -12.49
C SER A 163 14.96 -11.11 -12.47
N LEU A 164 14.37 -11.21 -13.66
CA LEU A 164 13.02 -11.77 -13.86
C LEU A 164 12.95 -13.27 -13.56
N SER A 165 14.08 -13.98 -13.61
CA SER A 165 14.14 -15.43 -13.37
C SER A 165 13.94 -15.83 -11.91
N ASN A 166 14.02 -14.87 -10.98
CA ASN A 166 14.01 -15.13 -9.55
C ASN A 166 12.67 -14.71 -8.94
N ALA A 167 12.17 -15.48 -7.98
CA ALA A 167 11.12 -15.00 -7.11
C ALA A 167 11.68 -13.81 -6.31
N ASN A 168 11.13 -12.63 -6.54
CA ASN A 168 11.51 -11.42 -5.83
C ASN A 168 10.65 -11.33 -4.56
N ASP A 169 11.27 -11.47 -3.39
CA ASP A 169 10.59 -11.50 -2.09
C ASP A 169 11.20 -10.45 -1.18
N PHE A 170 10.41 -9.46 -0.77
CA PHE A 170 10.88 -8.40 0.11
C PHE A 170 10.00 -8.35 1.34
N LYS A 171 10.62 -8.08 2.48
CA LYS A 171 9.92 -7.93 3.76
C LYS A 171 10.53 -6.76 4.53
N LEU A 172 9.71 -5.99 5.22
CA LEU A 172 10.07 -4.91 6.13
C LEU A 172 9.41 -5.18 7.48
N LYS A 173 10.16 -5.02 8.57
CA LYS A 173 9.57 -5.13 9.91
C LYS A 173 10.33 -4.28 10.91
N GLN A 174 9.59 -3.44 11.64
CA GLN A 174 10.10 -2.71 12.80
C GLN A 174 9.85 -3.53 14.06
N PHE A 175 10.87 -3.66 14.89
CA PHE A 175 10.80 -4.37 16.17
C PHE A 175 10.52 -3.38 17.31
N SER A 176 10.05 -3.89 18.45
CA SER A 176 9.58 -3.11 19.61
C SER A 176 10.67 -2.26 20.24
N ASN A 177 11.94 -2.66 20.12
CA ASN A 177 13.11 -1.87 20.53
C ASN A 177 13.40 -0.68 19.60
N GLY A 178 12.65 -0.54 18.51
CA GLY A 178 12.80 0.51 17.52
C GLY A 178 13.79 0.18 16.40
N ASP A 179 14.47 -0.97 16.42
CA ASP A 179 15.24 -1.44 15.28
C ASP A 179 14.31 -1.72 14.09
N PHE A 180 14.78 -1.42 12.89
CA PHE A 180 14.01 -1.64 11.67
C PHE A 180 14.86 -2.45 10.69
N TYR A 181 14.35 -3.60 10.27
CA TYR A 181 15.02 -4.50 9.35
C TYR A 181 14.25 -4.66 8.05
N GLY A 182 14.99 -4.94 6.98
CA GLY A 182 14.47 -5.37 5.70
C GLY A 182 15.11 -6.67 5.24
N ILE A 183 14.38 -7.52 4.56
CA ILE A 183 14.88 -8.76 3.95
C ILE A 183 14.65 -8.67 2.45
N ALA A 184 15.67 -9.01 1.67
CA ALA A 184 15.58 -9.11 0.21
C ALA A 184 15.92 -10.53 -0.26
N ASN A 185 15.01 -11.11 -1.04
CA ASN A 185 15.03 -12.43 -1.64
C ASN A 185 15.41 -13.55 -0.69
N LYS A 186 14.98 -13.44 0.58
CA LYS A 186 15.32 -14.35 1.67
C LYS A 186 16.84 -14.54 1.89
N ALA A 187 17.69 -13.70 1.31
CA ALA A 187 19.13 -13.92 1.25
C ALA A 187 19.92 -12.78 1.87
N LYS A 188 19.40 -11.55 1.82
CA LYS A 188 20.06 -10.37 2.38
C LYS A 188 19.20 -9.76 3.47
N VAL A 189 19.77 -9.57 4.64
CA VAL A 189 19.19 -8.80 5.74
C VAL A 189 19.83 -7.42 5.78
N TYR A 190 18.99 -6.39 5.79
CA TYR A 190 19.37 -5.00 5.90
C TYR A 190 18.92 -4.45 7.25
N LYS A 191 19.79 -3.71 7.93
CA LYS A 191 19.39 -2.82 9.04
C LYS A 191 19.16 -1.43 8.48
N ILE A 192 18.00 -0.86 8.78
CA ILE A 192 17.54 0.43 8.28
C ILE A 192 17.91 1.50 9.30
N ASP A 193 18.72 2.44 8.85
CA ASP A 193 19.07 3.65 9.61
C ASP A 193 18.01 4.72 9.35
N LYS A 194 17.16 4.93 10.34
CA LYS A 194 16.05 5.89 10.30
C LYS A 194 16.51 7.36 10.32
N GLU A 195 17.71 7.64 10.83
CA GLU A 195 18.24 9.01 10.90
C GLU A 195 18.92 9.40 9.59
N ASN A 196 19.73 8.51 9.03
CA ASN A 196 20.48 8.77 7.81
C ASN A 196 19.75 8.33 6.53
N LEU A 197 18.60 7.68 6.68
CA LEU A 197 17.76 7.16 5.58
C LEU A 197 18.55 6.23 4.67
N LEU A 198 19.17 5.22 5.26
CA LEU A 198 20.04 4.25 4.59
C LEU A 198 19.70 2.81 5.00
N ALA A 199 20.05 1.86 4.13
CA ALA A 199 20.06 0.44 4.46
C ALA A 199 21.48 -0.10 4.41
N SER A 200 21.93 -0.71 5.51
CA SER A 200 23.21 -1.41 5.60
C SER A 200 22.96 -2.92 5.54
N ASN A 201 23.64 -3.63 4.64
CA ASN A 201 23.57 -5.09 4.62
C ASN A 201 24.29 -5.64 5.86
N VAL A 202 23.54 -6.27 6.76
CA VAL A 202 24.03 -6.82 8.02
C VAL A 202 23.99 -8.35 8.05
N THR A 203 23.71 -9.00 6.93
CA THR A 203 23.49 -10.46 6.85
C THR A 203 24.56 -11.25 7.57
N GLN A 204 25.85 -10.95 7.37
CA GLN A 204 26.92 -11.67 8.06
C GLN A 204 27.16 -11.15 9.48
N SER A 205 27.19 -9.82 9.65
CA SER A 205 27.54 -9.21 10.93
C SER A 205 26.49 -9.42 12.02
N LEU A 206 25.23 -9.61 11.64
CA LEU A 206 24.10 -9.79 12.57
C LEU A 206 24.16 -11.14 13.28
N PHE A 207 24.66 -12.19 12.61
CA PHE A 207 24.68 -13.56 13.15
C PHE A 207 26.07 -14.06 13.54
N LYS A 208 27.11 -13.23 13.37
CA LYS A 208 28.53 -13.62 13.51
C LYS A 208 28.89 -14.26 14.86
N ASP A 209 28.18 -13.89 15.93
CA ASP A 209 28.48 -14.33 17.30
C ASP A 209 27.88 -15.71 17.61
N HIS A 210 27.19 -16.33 16.65
CA HIS A 210 26.51 -17.62 16.81
C HIS A 210 27.20 -18.72 15.99
N ALA A 211 27.91 -19.63 16.66
CA ALA A 211 28.69 -20.68 16.01
C ALA A 211 27.88 -21.54 15.02
N LYS A 212 26.59 -21.81 15.32
CA LYS A 212 25.68 -22.57 14.44
C LYS A 212 25.38 -21.87 13.10
N LEU A 213 25.68 -20.58 12.99
CA LEU A 213 25.45 -19.74 11.81
C LEU A 213 26.77 -19.28 11.15
N ALA A 214 27.91 -19.75 11.65
CA ALA A 214 29.24 -19.30 11.21
C ALA A 214 29.57 -19.69 9.75
N SER A 215 28.94 -20.74 9.22
CA SER A 215 29.10 -21.16 7.81
C SER A 215 28.46 -20.21 6.80
N GLY A 216 27.80 -19.15 7.27
CA GLY A 216 27.06 -18.18 6.47
C GLY A 216 25.59 -18.54 6.36
N ILE A 217 24.81 -17.62 5.78
CA ILE A 217 23.35 -17.68 5.76
C ILE A 217 22.87 -18.09 4.37
N ALA A 218 22.14 -19.20 4.30
CA ALA A 218 21.46 -19.65 3.09
C ALA A 218 20.08 -18.99 2.94
N ASN A 219 19.37 -18.79 4.05
CA ASN A 219 18.04 -18.20 4.07
C ASN A 219 17.81 -17.39 5.36
N ALA A 220 17.13 -16.26 5.27
CA ALA A 220 16.58 -15.52 6.39
C ALA A 220 15.17 -15.02 6.08
N GLU A 221 14.26 -15.18 7.03
CA GLU A 221 12.91 -14.61 7.05
C GLU A 221 12.59 -14.03 8.43
N PHE A 222 11.59 -13.16 8.53
CA PHE A 222 10.99 -12.86 9.83
C PHE A 222 10.21 -14.08 10.31
N ALA A 223 10.36 -14.42 11.59
CA ALA A 223 9.51 -15.41 12.22
C ALA A 223 8.05 -14.91 12.28
N TYR A 224 7.10 -15.85 12.40
CA TYR A 224 5.71 -15.51 12.66
C TYR A 224 5.59 -14.70 13.96
N ASP A 225 4.65 -13.77 14.01
CA ASP A 225 4.45 -12.89 15.18
C ASP A 225 4.20 -13.70 16.46
N SER A 226 3.56 -14.87 16.33
CA SER A 226 3.33 -15.83 17.42
C SER A 226 4.59 -16.41 18.06
N TYR A 227 5.77 -16.27 17.45
CA TYR A 227 7.06 -16.71 18.01
C TYR A 227 7.77 -15.56 18.74
N GLY A 228 7.23 -14.34 18.65
CA GLY A 228 7.89 -13.10 19.07
C GLY A 228 8.72 -12.45 17.96
N GLU A 229 9.58 -11.53 18.34
CA GLU A 229 10.36 -10.69 17.41
C GLU A 229 11.67 -11.39 17.03
N ALA A 230 11.59 -12.31 16.08
CA ALA A 230 12.73 -13.12 15.64
C ALA A 230 12.89 -13.19 14.12
N PHE A 231 14.05 -13.68 13.71
CA PHE A 231 14.31 -14.18 12.38
C PHE A 231 14.27 -15.71 12.38
N ASN A 232 13.67 -16.32 11.36
CA ASN A 232 13.91 -17.72 11.03
C ASN A 232 15.07 -17.79 10.04
N VAL A 233 16.17 -18.44 10.42
CA VAL A 233 17.44 -18.40 9.70
C VAL A 233 17.94 -19.81 9.44
N MET A 234 18.36 -20.06 8.20
CA MET A 234 19.04 -21.28 7.79
C MET A 234 20.47 -20.98 7.37
N SER A 235 21.43 -21.70 7.96
CA SER A 235 22.84 -21.63 7.57
C SER A 235 23.12 -22.36 6.25
N ASN A 236 24.29 -22.12 5.65
CA ASN A 236 24.76 -22.83 4.45
C ASN A 236 24.96 -24.33 4.66
N GLU A 237 25.11 -24.79 5.90
CA GLU A 237 25.19 -26.21 6.27
C GLU A 237 23.81 -26.83 6.53
N GLY A 238 22.72 -26.07 6.36
CA GLY A 238 21.34 -26.56 6.53
C GLY A 238 20.82 -26.51 7.97
N THR A 239 21.60 -26.00 8.93
CA THR A 239 21.11 -25.78 10.30
C THR A 239 20.09 -24.65 10.31
N SER A 240 18.86 -24.91 10.78
CA SER A 240 17.77 -23.93 10.91
C SER A 240 17.52 -23.58 12.38
N VAL A 241 17.46 -22.28 12.69
CA VAL A 241 17.24 -21.75 14.04
C VAL A 241 16.42 -20.45 14.00
N PHE A 242 15.79 -20.11 15.12
CA PHE A 242 15.21 -18.81 15.37
C PHE A 242 16.22 -17.89 16.06
N PHE A 243 16.53 -16.74 15.47
CA PHE A 243 17.40 -15.73 16.05
C PHE A 243 16.59 -14.54 16.59
N PHE A 244 16.72 -14.28 17.89
CA PHE A 244 16.06 -13.18 18.59
C PHE A 244 17.05 -12.04 18.83
N PRO A 245 17.03 -10.98 17.99
CA PRO A 245 18.05 -9.92 18.04
C PRO A 245 17.99 -9.07 19.32
N LEU A 246 16.82 -8.92 19.95
CA LEU A 246 16.66 -8.10 21.17
C LEU A 246 17.48 -8.64 22.35
N VAL A 247 17.62 -9.96 22.42
CA VAL A 247 18.39 -10.67 23.46
C VAL A 247 19.67 -11.31 22.92
N ASN A 248 19.92 -11.19 21.61
CA ASN A 248 21.02 -11.82 20.88
C ASN A 248 21.16 -13.32 21.19
N LYS A 249 20.06 -14.08 21.06
CA LYS A 249 20.03 -15.53 21.29
C LYS A 249 19.46 -16.28 20.10
N ILE A 250 19.90 -17.53 19.94
CA ILE A 250 19.31 -18.48 19.01
C ILE A 250 18.57 -19.59 19.76
N TYR A 251 17.48 -20.08 19.16
CA TYR A 251 16.69 -21.20 19.65
C TYR A 251 16.42 -22.17 18.49
N THR A 252 16.43 -23.46 18.76
CA THR A 252 15.75 -24.43 17.88
C THR A 252 14.24 -24.28 18.03
N GLN A 253 13.47 -24.90 17.13
CA GLN A 253 12.02 -24.89 17.23
C GLN A 253 11.51 -25.52 18.54
N ASP A 254 12.11 -26.63 18.98
CA ASP A 254 11.75 -27.28 20.25
C ASP A 254 12.07 -26.39 21.45
N GLU A 255 13.17 -25.64 21.40
CA GLU A 255 13.55 -24.69 22.44
C GLU A 255 12.59 -23.50 22.49
N VAL A 256 12.13 -22.98 21.34
CA VAL A 256 11.06 -21.96 21.30
C VAL A 256 9.81 -22.47 22.00
N TYR A 257 9.32 -23.66 21.64
CA TYR A 257 8.14 -24.25 22.27
C TYR A 257 8.33 -24.49 23.77
N ALA A 258 9.54 -24.84 24.19
CA ALA A 258 9.86 -24.97 25.62
C ALA A 258 9.80 -23.63 26.36
N GLU A 259 10.29 -22.54 25.77
CA GLU A 259 10.17 -21.19 26.35
C GLU A 259 8.72 -20.69 26.38
N GLN A 260 7.95 -20.93 25.32
CA GLN A 260 6.53 -20.57 25.25
C GLN A 260 5.72 -21.24 26.36
N ARG A 261 5.92 -22.55 26.61
CA ARG A 261 5.26 -23.26 27.72
C ARG A 261 5.57 -22.66 29.10
N LYS A 262 6.73 -22.01 29.28
CA LYS A 262 7.05 -21.32 30.55
C LYS A 262 6.24 -20.04 30.75
N LEU A 263 5.53 -19.53 29.74
CA LEU A 263 4.65 -18.36 29.86
C LEU A 263 3.38 -18.67 30.66
N GLU A 264 2.96 -19.95 30.68
CA GLU A 264 1.76 -20.41 31.41
C GLU A 264 1.95 -20.36 32.93
N VAL A 265 3.20 -20.46 33.39
CA VAL A 265 3.52 -20.42 34.82
C VAL A 265 3.74 -18.97 35.25
N ALA A 266 2.89 -18.47 36.13
CA ALA A 266 3.06 -17.16 36.75
C ALA A 266 4.31 -17.13 37.64
N LEU A 267 5.15 -16.11 37.47
CA LEU A 267 6.35 -15.92 38.28
C LEU A 267 6.14 -14.83 39.35
N PRO A 268 6.74 -14.96 40.54
CA PRO A 268 6.77 -13.86 41.50
C PRO A 268 7.42 -12.61 40.89
N ASN A 269 6.74 -11.47 40.99
CA ASN A 269 7.21 -10.18 40.44
C ASN A 269 7.41 -10.14 38.92
N GLU A 270 6.67 -10.93 38.16
CA GLU A 270 6.71 -10.82 36.69
C GLU A 270 6.26 -9.42 36.22
N VAL A 271 6.94 -8.92 35.20
CA VAL A 271 6.56 -7.68 34.52
C VAL A 271 5.45 -8.03 33.52
N LEU A 272 4.33 -7.31 33.61
CA LEU A 272 3.19 -7.53 32.74
C LEU A 272 3.11 -6.45 31.65
N GLN A 273 2.84 -6.89 30.43
CA GLN A 273 2.48 -6.04 29.30
C GLN A 273 0.97 -6.14 29.07
N THR A 274 0.36 -5.02 28.67
CA THR A 274 -1.04 -4.97 28.23
C THR A 274 -1.09 -5.21 26.73
N ARG A 275 -2.03 -6.04 26.29
CA ARG A 275 -2.30 -6.33 24.87
C ARG A 275 -3.80 -6.31 24.59
N PHE A 276 -4.13 -6.31 23.31
CA PHE A 276 -5.49 -6.24 22.80
C PHE A 276 -5.65 -7.24 21.67
N GLU A 277 -6.71 -8.03 21.71
CA GLU A 277 -6.99 -9.06 20.69
C GLU A 277 -8.49 -9.28 20.57
N PHE A 278 -8.96 -9.64 19.38
CA PHE A 278 -10.35 -10.01 19.17
C PHE A 278 -10.59 -11.48 19.50
N SER A 279 -11.78 -11.81 20.02
CA SER A 279 -12.20 -13.21 20.05
C SER A 279 -12.51 -13.75 18.66
N HIS A 280 -12.26 -15.04 18.47
CA HIS A 280 -12.65 -15.80 17.30
C HIS A 280 -14.06 -16.36 17.48
N LYS A 281 -14.70 -16.67 16.34
CA LYS A 281 -15.94 -17.44 16.36
C LYS A 281 -15.66 -18.84 16.86
N SER A 282 -16.58 -19.32 17.69
CA SER A 282 -16.53 -20.65 18.26
C SER A 282 -17.44 -21.62 17.54
N ASP A 283 -17.04 -22.89 17.51
CA ASP A 283 -17.91 -24.00 17.11
C ASP A 283 -18.92 -24.38 18.22
N ASP A 284 -18.54 -24.24 19.50
CA ASP A 284 -19.40 -24.53 20.66
C ASP A 284 -20.45 -23.43 20.90
N TYR A 285 -20.08 -22.17 20.63
CA TYR A 285 -20.91 -20.98 20.84
C TYR A 285 -20.87 -20.05 19.63
N PRO A 286 -21.35 -20.48 18.44
CA PRO A 286 -21.30 -19.69 17.21
C PRO A 286 -22.17 -18.44 17.25
N GLU A 287 -23.13 -18.38 18.17
CA GLU A 287 -23.97 -17.21 18.44
C GLU A 287 -23.23 -16.08 19.17
N GLU A 288 -22.10 -16.40 19.81
CA GLU A 288 -21.33 -15.39 20.52
C GLU A 288 -20.73 -14.37 19.56
N LYS A 289 -20.80 -13.12 20.00
CA LYS A 289 -20.26 -12.01 19.22
C LYS A 289 -18.76 -11.97 19.40
N ILE A 290 -18.07 -11.54 18.34
CA ILE A 290 -16.66 -11.17 18.44
C ILE A 290 -16.53 -9.97 19.38
N GLN A 291 -15.61 -10.06 20.34
CA GLN A 291 -15.36 -9.06 21.39
C GLN A 291 -13.90 -8.62 21.35
N LEU A 292 -13.64 -7.35 21.66
CA LEU A 292 -12.28 -6.82 21.79
C LEU A 292 -11.83 -6.97 23.25
N PHE A 293 -10.89 -7.85 23.52
CA PHE A 293 -10.36 -8.02 24.87
C PHE A 293 -9.14 -7.16 25.09
N LYS A 294 -9.08 -6.55 26.28
CA LYS A 294 -7.85 -6.02 26.87
C LYS A 294 -7.36 -7.06 27.86
N TYR A 295 -6.12 -7.50 27.71
CA TYR A 295 -5.54 -8.50 28.59
C TYR A 295 -4.11 -8.17 28.98
N THR A 296 -3.63 -8.83 30.02
CA THR A 296 -2.23 -8.76 30.43
C THR A 296 -1.57 -10.12 30.32
N LYS A 297 -0.30 -10.13 29.94
CA LYS A 297 0.57 -11.32 29.95
C LYS A 297 1.97 -10.92 30.32
N ARG A 298 2.82 -11.89 30.63
CA ARG A 298 4.24 -11.65 30.92
C ARG A 298 4.90 -10.93 29.73
N ASP A 299 5.70 -9.92 30.03
CA ASP A 299 6.62 -9.31 29.07
C ASP A 299 7.84 -10.24 28.89
N THR A 300 8.02 -10.75 27.67
CA THR A 300 9.14 -11.65 27.33
C THR A 300 10.45 -10.89 27.10
N LYS A 301 10.42 -9.55 27.04
CA LYS A 301 11.58 -8.69 26.81
C LYS A 301 12.37 -9.07 25.55
N GLY A 302 11.66 -9.57 24.53
CA GLY A 302 12.24 -9.99 23.25
C GLY A 302 12.73 -11.44 23.21
N GLU A 303 12.48 -12.25 24.25
CA GLU A 303 12.58 -13.72 24.18
C GLU A 303 11.35 -14.33 23.47
N PRO A 304 11.36 -15.66 23.17
CA PRO A 304 10.21 -16.31 22.54
C PRO A 304 8.89 -15.95 23.21
N ASP A 305 7.95 -15.54 22.37
CA ASP A 305 6.61 -15.15 22.78
C ASP A 305 5.58 -16.14 22.24
N ASP A 306 4.34 -16.06 22.70
CA ASP A 306 3.22 -16.89 22.21
C ASP A 306 1.94 -16.07 22.07
N ASP A 307 1.10 -16.43 21.11
CA ASP A 307 -0.17 -15.74 20.88
C ASP A 307 -1.28 -16.28 21.79
N VAL A 308 -2.26 -15.42 22.05
CA VAL A 308 -3.47 -15.84 22.75
C VAL A 308 -4.54 -16.14 21.70
N ILE A 309 -5.12 -17.33 21.77
CA ILE A 309 -6.31 -17.66 20.98
C ILE A 309 -7.50 -17.47 21.90
N LEU A 310 -8.34 -16.48 21.61
CA LEU A 310 -9.50 -16.11 22.41
C LEU A 310 -10.77 -16.70 21.79
N GLU A 311 -11.35 -17.74 22.37
CA GLU A 311 -12.56 -18.38 21.83
C GLU A 311 -13.50 -18.79 22.97
N TRP A 312 -14.80 -18.63 22.79
CA TRP A 312 -15.77 -19.17 23.75
C TRP A 312 -15.86 -20.68 23.58
N GLN A 313 -15.61 -21.47 24.61
CA GLN A 313 -15.77 -22.94 24.52
C GLN A 313 -16.47 -23.50 25.73
N GLN A 314 -17.08 -24.66 25.55
CA GLN A 314 -17.69 -25.38 26.65
C GLN A 314 -16.61 -26.14 27.40
N SER A 315 -16.49 -25.88 28.70
CA SER A 315 -15.54 -26.62 29.53
C SER A 315 -15.91 -28.11 29.55
N SER A 316 -15.01 -28.97 29.08
CA SER A 316 -15.25 -30.43 29.04
C SER A 316 -15.44 -31.05 30.43
N SER A 317 -14.96 -30.39 31.49
CA SER A 317 -15.05 -30.89 32.88
C SER A 317 -16.24 -30.35 33.66
N THR A 318 -16.73 -29.16 33.34
CA THR A 318 -17.79 -28.48 34.12
C THR A 318 -19.06 -28.22 33.31
N ASN A 319 -19.01 -28.41 31.99
CA ASN A 319 -20.03 -27.97 31.01
C ASN A 319 -20.37 -26.48 31.08
N GLU A 320 -19.59 -25.68 31.81
CA GLU A 320 -19.75 -24.24 31.89
C GLU A 320 -19.21 -23.57 30.62
N LYS A 321 -19.94 -22.55 30.16
CA LYS A 321 -19.48 -21.63 29.13
C LYS A 321 -18.32 -20.81 29.68
N ARG A 322 -17.16 -20.90 29.05
CA ARG A 322 -15.97 -20.13 29.43
C ARG A 322 -15.30 -19.62 28.16
N ILE A 323 -14.68 -18.45 28.23
CA ILE A 323 -13.70 -18.10 27.22
C ILE A 323 -12.46 -18.94 27.53
N THR A 324 -12.13 -19.85 26.64
CA THR A 324 -10.96 -20.70 26.76
C THR A 324 -9.84 -20.12 25.93
N PHE A 325 -8.64 -20.40 26.38
CA PHE A 325 -7.41 -19.93 25.78
C PHE A 325 -6.68 -21.13 25.21
N GLY A 326 -6.18 -21.00 23.98
CA GLY A 326 -5.30 -22.03 23.40
C GLY A 326 -4.08 -22.33 24.30
N THR A 327 -3.61 -21.34 25.06
CA THR A 327 -2.56 -21.45 26.08
C THR A 327 -2.88 -20.54 27.28
N ASN A 328 -2.58 -20.99 28.51
CA ASN A 328 -2.94 -20.25 29.74
C ASN A 328 -1.91 -19.15 30.11
N ILE A 329 -1.55 -18.31 29.15
CA ILE A 329 -0.45 -17.32 29.29
C ILE A 329 -0.90 -15.94 29.77
N MET A 330 -2.22 -15.70 29.84
CA MET A 330 -2.77 -14.44 30.32
C MET A 330 -2.86 -14.39 31.86
N ARG A 331 -2.81 -13.18 32.43
CA ARG A 331 -2.96 -12.96 33.88
C ARG A 331 -4.26 -12.29 34.25
N SER A 332 -4.77 -11.43 33.38
CA SER A 332 -6.07 -10.78 33.53
C SER A 332 -6.63 -10.45 32.16
N TYR A 333 -7.94 -10.41 32.02
CA TYR A 333 -8.61 -9.94 30.81
C TYR A 333 -9.93 -9.25 31.14
N VAL A 334 -10.36 -8.36 30.25
CA VAL A 334 -11.67 -7.69 30.29
C VAL A 334 -12.15 -7.44 28.86
N ASP A 335 -13.45 -7.57 28.61
CA ASP A 335 -14.04 -7.04 27.37
C ASP A 335 -13.93 -5.52 27.39
N LEU A 336 -13.10 -4.97 26.52
CA LEU A 336 -12.83 -3.54 26.46
C LEU A 336 -14.06 -2.76 25.97
N THR A 337 -14.89 -3.38 25.12
CA THR A 337 -15.99 -2.70 24.44
C THR A 337 -17.30 -3.50 24.56
N PRO A 338 -17.82 -3.68 25.78
CA PRO A 338 -18.94 -4.55 26.03
C PRO A 338 -20.17 -4.13 25.23
N GLY A 339 -20.76 -5.11 24.53
CA GLY A 339 -21.96 -4.93 23.71
C GLY A 339 -21.72 -4.30 22.32
N ARG A 340 -20.48 -3.90 21.97
CA ARG A 340 -20.18 -3.45 20.60
C ARG A 340 -20.15 -4.64 19.65
N LEU A 341 -20.63 -4.42 18.43
CA LEU A 341 -20.66 -5.43 17.37
C LEU A 341 -19.53 -5.19 16.37
N TYR A 342 -18.81 -6.26 16.03
CA TYR A 342 -17.71 -6.24 15.08
C TYR A 342 -17.91 -7.29 13.99
N PHE A 343 -17.41 -7.00 12.80
CA PHE A 343 -17.47 -7.89 11.63
C PHE A 343 -16.09 -7.96 10.98
N ASN A 344 -15.51 -9.16 10.92
CA ASN A 344 -14.15 -9.38 10.43
C ASN A 344 -13.13 -8.36 10.99
N PRO A 345 -13.03 -8.19 12.32
CA PRO A 345 -12.20 -7.15 12.89
C PRO A 345 -10.73 -7.57 13.03
N LYS A 346 -9.84 -6.58 13.12
CA LYS A 346 -8.40 -6.79 13.39
C LYS A 346 -7.86 -5.64 14.24
N VAL A 347 -6.95 -5.93 15.16
CA VAL A 347 -6.15 -4.90 15.85
C VAL A 347 -4.94 -4.57 14.98
N LEU A 348 -4.73 -3.29 14.67
CA LEU A 348 -3.61 -2.83 13.85
C LEU A 348 -2.50 -2.16 14.66
N TYR A 349 -2.86 -1.52 15.77
CA TYR A 349 -1.94 -0.83 16.65
C TYR A 349 -2.53 -0.73 18.05
N SER A 350 -1.66 -0.77 19.06
CA SER A 350 -2.05 -0.37 20.41
C SER A 350 -0.90 0.25 21.19
N ASP A 351 -1.24 1.20 22.05
CA ASP A 351 -0.38 1.73 23.11
C ASP A 351 -1.21 1.93 24.40
N ALA A 352 -0.62 2.57 25.41
CA ALA A 352 -1.31 2.84 26.68
C ALA A 352 -2.51 3.81 26.56
N GLY A 353 -2.64 4.53 25.46
CA GLY A 353 -3.70 5.50 25.20
C GLY A 353 -4.72 5.06 24.15
N TYR A 354 -4.28 4.37 23.10
CA TYR A 354 -5.09 4.12 21.91
C TYR A 354 -5.00 2.68 21.43
N VAL A 355 -6.11 2.17 20.91
CA VAL A 355 -6.19 0.93 20.13
C VAL A 355 -6.77 1.30 18.76
N ILE A 356 -6.03 1.01 17.70
CA ILE A 356 -6.50 1.16 16.33
C ILE A 356 -6.95 -0.20 15.83
N ILE A 357 -8.18 -0.26 15.37
CA ILE A 357 -8.79 -1.48 14.83
C ILE A 357 -9.36 -1.22 13.44
N THR A 358 -9.52 -2.30 12.69
CA THR A 358 -10.46 -2.36 11.57
C THR A 358 -11.66 -3.22 11.91
N SER A 359 -12.79 -2.91 11.30
CA SER A 359 -13.99 -3.76 11.29
C SER A 359 -14.81 -3.42 10.06
N ASN A 360 -15.35 -4.43 9.39
CA ASN A 360 -16.32 -4.23 8.33
C ASN A 360 -17.62 -3.62 8.88
N LYS A 361 -18.31 -2.85 8.05
CA LYS A 361 -19.55 -2.15 8.41
C LYS A 361 -20.72 -3.10 8.68
N THR A 362 -20.73 -4.25 8.01
CA THR A 362 -21.72 -5.32 8.17
C THR A 362 -21.04 -6.68 7.99
N ALA A 363 -21.78 -7.76 8.22
CA ALA A 363 -21.31 -9.14 8.01
C ALA A 363 -21.10 -9.54 6.53
N ALA A 364 -21.50 -8.70 5.57
CA ALA A 364 -21.34 -9.03 4.15
C ALA A 364 -19.85 -9.04 3.77
N GLU A 365 -19.43 -10.02 2.96
CA GLU A 365 -18.03 -10.17 2.54
C GLU A 365 -17.50 -8.95 1.78
N SER A 366 -18.34 -8.22 1.05
CA SER A 366 -17.96 -7.00 0.33
C SER A 366 -18.19 -5.70 1.14
N ALA A 367 -18.56 -5.81 2.42
CA ALA A 367 -18.89 -4.64 3.24
C ALA A 367 -17.67 -3.71 3.37
N PRO A 368 -17.88 -2.38 3.25
CA PRO A 368 -16.81 -1.42 3.44
C PRO A 368 -16.15 -1.53 4.83
N THR A 369 -14.84 -1.29 4.88
CA THR A 369 -14.05 -1.38 6.11
C THR A 369 -14.07 -0.04 6.86
N ASN A 370 -14.27 -0.07 8.17
CA ASN A 370 -14.06 1.08 9.05
C ASN A 370 -12.71 0.95 9.74
N ILE A 371 -11.99 2.07 9.84
CA ILE A 371 -10.84 2.23 10.72
C ILE A 371 -11.31 2.98 11.96
N GLN A 372 -11.10 2.44 13.16
CA GLN A 372 -11.57 3.04 14.40
C GLN A 372 -10.42 3.23 15.38
N CYS A 373 -10.46 4.36 16.09
CA CYS A 373 -9.59 4.61 17.24
C CYS A 373 -10.42 4.50 18.52
N ILE A 374 -9.93 3.70 19.45
CA ILE A 374 -10.57 3.39 20.73
C ILE A 374 -9.62 3.80 21.85
N ASP A 375 -10.16 4.39 22.92
CA ASP A 375 -9.39 4.66 24.14
C ASP A 375 -9.00 3.34 24.81
N ALA A 376 -7.69 3.13 25.00
CA ALA A 376 -7.14 1.89 25.55
C ALA A 376 -7.46 1.66 27.04
N LYS A 377 -7.95 2.67 27.75
CA LYS A 377 -8.30 2.58 29.17
C LYS A 377 -9.73 2.13 29.36
N ASP A 378 -10.67 2.73 28.65
CA ASP A 378 -12.11 2.55 28.90
C ASP A 378 -12.94 2.10 27.69
N GLY A 379 -12.32 1.90 26.53
CA GLY A 379 -13.00 1.37 25.34
C GLY A 379 -13.90 2.35 24.61
N LYS A 380 -13.89 3.63 24.99
CA LYS A 380 -14.66 4.66 24.29
C LYS A 380 -14.16 4.83 22.87
N LEU A 381 -15.10 4.92 21.93
CA LEU A 381 -14.79 5.26 20.54
C LEU A 381 -14.33 6.73 20.48
N ILE A 382 -13.13 6.97 19.97
CA ILE A 382 -12.58 8.30 19.77
C ILE A 382 -12.98 8.81 18.39
N PHE A 383 -12.74 8.02 17.34
CA PHE A 383 -13.20 8.33 16.00
C PHE A 383 -13.45 7.07 15.16
N THR A 384 -14.18 7.24 14.06
CA THR A 384 -14.29 6.27 12.98
C THR A 384 -14.01 6.95 11.65
N TYR A 385 -13.08 6.40 10.89
CA TYR A 385 -12.85 6.75 9.50
C TYR A 385 -13.44 5.64 8.60
N PRO A 386 -14.51 5.91 7.85
CA PRO A 386 -15.08 4.94 6.92
C PRO A 386 -14.27 4.87 5.62
N PHE A 387 -13.73 3.69 5.29
CA PHE A 387 -13.14 3.44 3.98
C PHE A 387 -14.21 2.94 3.00
N PRO A 388 -14.24 3.39 1.74
CA PRO A 388 -15.39 3.17 0.85
C PRO A 388 -15.53 1.73 0.35
N THR A 389 -14.47 0.93 0.37
CA THR A 389 -14.45 -0.46 -0.08
C THR A 389 -14.07 -1.42 1.04
N ASN A 390 -14.31 -2.72 0.86
CA ASN A 390 -13.64 -3.70 1.70
C ASN A 390 -12.14 -3.63 1.40
N GLN A 391 -11.34 -3.47 2.45
CA GLN A 391 -9.90 -3.40 2.35
C GLN A 391 -9.26 -4.08 3.57
N ASN A 392 -8.30 -4.97 3.30
CA ASN A 392 -7.44 -5.50 4.35
C ASN A 392 -6.32 -4.50 4.63
N PHE A 393 -6.32 -3.93 5.83
CA PHE A 393 -5.21 -3.13 6.36
C PHE A 393 -4.45 -4.00 7.35
N ASP A 394 -3.13 -3.94 7.29
CA ASP A 394 -2.27 -4.89 8.01
C ASP A 394 -1.30 -4.23 8.97
N GLU A 395 -1.00 -2.95 8.78
CA GLU A 395 -0.06 -2.21 9.61
C GLU A 395 -0.64 -0.86 10.04
N CYS A 396 -0.22 -0.40 11.22
CA CYS A 396 -0.48 0.94 11.67
C CYS A 396 0.66 1.48 12.52
N ILE A 397 1.01 2.74 12.31
CA ILE A 397 1.88 3.50 13.19
C ILE A 397 1.18 4.72 13.75
N LYS A 398 1.62 5.14 14.94
CA LYS A 398 1.32 6.45 15.50
C LYS A 398 2.37 7.46 15.07
N TYR A 399 1.95 8.66 14.70
CA TYR A 399 2.81 9.81 14.45
C TYR A 399 2.24 11.02 15.21
N LYS A 400 2.92 12.18 15.18
CA LYS A 400 2.57 13.29 16.07
C LYS A 400 1.14 13.84 15.91
N ASP A 401 0.58 13.80 14.70
CA ASP A 401 -0.74 14.38 14.40
C ASP A 401 -1.86 13.31 14.26
N GLY A 402 -1.53 12.02 14.42
CA GLY A 402 -2.50 10.93 14.32
C GLY A 402 -1.90 9.56 14.04
N PHE A 403 -2.51 8.83 13.12
CA PHE A 403 -2.12 7.46 12.75
C PHE A 403 -1.92 7.31 11.24
N VAL A 404 -0.98 6.48 10.84
CA VAL A 404 -0.88 5.99 9.47
C VAL A 404 -1.34 4.55 9.46
N VAL A 405 -2.28 4.21 8.58
CA VAL A 405 -2.79 2.86 8.40
C VAL A 405 -2.49 2.42 6.98
N SER A 406 -1.96 1.21 6.80
CA SER A 406 -1.42 0.77 5.51
C SER A 406 -1.92 -0.59 5.04
N THR A 407 -1.93 -0.70 3.71
CA THR A 407 -2.09 -1.92 2.92
C THR A 407 -0.83 -2.08 2.05
N TYR A 408 -0.76 -3.14 1.24
CA TYR A 408 0.36 -3.37 0.33
C TYR A 408 0.64 -2.23 -0.67
N ASN A 409 -0.35 -1.41 -1.05
CA ASN A 409 -0.22 -0.35 -2.07
C ASN A 409 -0.72 1.04 -1.63
N LEU A 410 -1.24 1.17 -0.41
CA LEU A 410 -1.93 2.37 0.06
C LEU A 410 -1.58 2.66 1.52
N LEU A 411 -1.24 3.91 1.82
CA LEU A 411 -1.14 4.40 3.19
C LEU A 411 -2.04 5.62 3.38
N LEU A 412 -2.75 5.62 4.51
CA LEU A 412 -3.68 6.69 4.90
C LEU A 412 -3.18 7.33 6.18
N ALA A 413 -2.79 8.61 6.12
CA ALA A 413 -2.59 9.42 7.32
C ALA A 413 -3.94 9.98 7.78
N ILE A 414 -4.38 9.54 8.95
CA ILE A 414 -5.63 9.95 9.59
C ILE A 414 -5.26 10.78 10.83
N GLY A 415 -5.88 11.96 10.95
CA GLY A 415 -5.66 12.85 12.08
C GLY A 415 -6.33 12.35 13.36
N MET A 416 -5.93 12.91 14.51
CA MET A 416 -6.59 12.63 15.80
C MET A 416 -8.08 12.98 15.82
N ASP A 417 -8.56 13.83 14.91
CA ASP A 417 -9.98 14.16 14.72
C ASP A 417 -10.73 13.15 13.83
N GLY A 418 -10.06 12.09 13.38
CA GLY A 418 -10.61 11.04 12.53
C GLY A 418 -10.73 11.39 11.05
N LYS A 419 -10.19 12.54 10.61
CA LYS A 419 -10.23 12.93 9.19
C LYS A 419 -8.98 12.48 8.45
N LEU A 420 -9.16 12.14 7.17
CA LEU A 420 -8.04 11.88 6.26
C LEU A 420 -7.23 13.17 6.07
N ILE A 421 -5.94 13.10 6.37
CA ILE A 421 -4.98 14.19 6.12
C ILE A 421 -4.30 13.97 4.77
N LYS A 422 -3.87 12.74 4.48
CA LYS A 422 -3.15 12.41 3.26
C LYS A 422 -3.33 10.95 2.87
N GLU A 423 -3.46 10.74 1.58
CA GLU A 423 -3.33 9.44 0.93
C GLU A 423 -1.97 9.37 0.22
N PHE A 424 -1.26 8.27 0.42
CA PHE A 424 -0.03 7.93 -0.30
C PHE A 424 -0.22 6.60 -1.02
N LYS A 425 -0.05 6.63 -2.35
CA LYS A 425 -0.16 5.46 -3.21
C LYS A 425 1.22 5.10 -3.76
N ILE A 426 1.56 3.83 -3.67
CA ILE A 426 2.79 3.31 -4.26
C ILE A 426 2.59 3.27 -5.79
N LYS A 427 3.58 3.79 -6.52
CA LYS A 427 3.57 3.93 -7.99
C LYS A 427 4.07 2.70 -8.70
#